data_AF-A0AAW6J2Z0-F1
#
_entry.id   AF-A0AAW6J2Z0-F1
#
_cell.length_a   1.000
_cell.length_b   1.000
_cell.length_c   1.000
_cell.angle_alpha   90.00
_cell.angle_beta   90.00
_cell.angle_gamma   90.00
#
_symmetry.space_group_name_H-M   'P 1'
#
loop_
_entity.id
_entity.type
_entity.pdbx_description
1 polymer ?
#
loop_
_entity_poly.entity_id
_entity_poly.type
_entity_poly.pdbx_seq_one_letter_code
_entity_poly.pdbx_strand_id
1 'polypeptide(L)'
;EGHSLLGQFTTARFKENDELIAVINEKPVDGRYQVYAILDPKSGLLYMIYEMGRSVKMGYKAIIKQVFYFSLTSWVVISFLLVLFYLFDFSYNSNTFFNLISSILIMLVMSIVFSGFINYFGFRKSYENFGTLSEQIFEKLGFEHPK
;
A
#
# COMPACT_ATOMS: atom_id res chain seq x y z
N GLU A 1 -26.67 7.54 25.71
CA GLU A 1 -25.58 6.59 25.38
C GLU A 1 -25.06 6.94 24.00
N GLY A 2 -23.86 7.55 23.94
CA GLY A 2 -23.30 8.02 22.68
C GLY A 2 -22.65 6.88 21.92
N HIS A 3 -23.23 6.48 20.79
CA HIS A 3 -22.55 5.58 19.86
C HIS A 3 -21.42 6.37 19.19
N SER A 4 -20.19 6.23 19.69
CA SER A 4 -19.00 6.69 18.95
C SER A 4 -18.92 5.88 17.66
N LEU A 5 -19.09 6.55 16.53
CA LEU A 5 -18.88 5.98 15.19
C LEU A 5 -17.42 5.52 15.09
N LEU A 6 -17.18 4.22 15.22
CA LEU A 6 -15.83 3.63 15.33
C LEU A 6 -15.28 3.07 13.99
N GLY A 7 -16.00 3.27 12.89
CA GLY A 7 -15.55 2.90 11.55
C GLY A 7 -16.58 3.34 10.52
N GLN A 8 -16.18 4.22 9.61
CA GLN A 8 -17.02 4.66 8.51
C GLN A 8 -16.63 3.84 7.27
N PHE A 9 -17.54 3.01 6.77
CA PHE A 9 -17.44 2.54 5.39
C PHE A 9 -17.60 3.79 4.52
N THR A 10 -16.51 4.27 3.92
CA THR A 10 -16.44 5.58 3.27
C THR A 10 -17.45 5.80 2.13
N THR A 11 -18.15 4.74 1.70
CA THR A 11 -19.00 4.79 0.49
C THR A 11 -20.24 3.89 0.52
N ALA A 12 -20.70 3.43 1.69
CA ALA A 12 -21.91 2.59 1.75
C ALA A 12 -23.18 3.45 1.94
N ARG A 13 -24.12 3.36 0.99
CA ARG A 13 -25.46 3.99 1.10
C ARG A 13 -26.52 2.89 1.17
N PHE A 14 -26.73 2.35 2.37
CA PHE A 14 -27.81 1.40 2.64
C PHE A 14 -29.14 2.13 2.77
N LYS A 15 -30.22 1.49 2.33
CA LYS A 15 -31.60 1.92 2.56
C LYS A 15 -32.18 1.14 3.74
N GLU A 16 -33.26 1.69 4.30
CA GLU A 16 -34.02 0.98 5.32
C GLU A 16 -34.58 -0.32 4.74
N ASN A 17 -34.41 -1.43 5.47
CA ASN A 17 -34.76 -2.80 5.06
C ASN A 17 -33.87 -3.45 3.98
N ASP A 18 -32.65 -2.94 3.75
CA ASP A 18 -31.67 -3.72 2.99
C ASP A 18 -31.21 -4.95 3.80
N GLU A 19 -31.30 -6.13 3.18
CA GLU A 19 -30.75 -7.37 3.73
C GLU A 19 -29.23 -7.37 3.50
N LEU A 20 -28.46 -7.52 4.56
CA LEU A 20 -27.00 -7.41 4.52
C LEU A 20 -26.37 -8.59 5.26
N ILE A 21 -25.23 -9.08 4.75
CA ILE A 21 -24.43 -10.11 5.41
C ILE A 21 -23.19 -9.45 6.02
N ALA A 22 -23.05 -9.52 7.34
CA ALA A 22 -21.90 -8.96 8.05
C ALA A 22 -20.89 -10.04 8.45
N VAL A 23 -19.61 -9.78 8.23
CA VAL A 23 -18.51 -10.62 8.73
C VAL A 23 -17.90 -9.98 9.97
N ILE A 24 -17.96 -10.69 11.09
CA ILE A 24 -17.50 -10.23 12.40
C ILE A 24 -16.38 -11.14 12.96
N ASN A 25 -15.63 -10.65 13.95
CA ASN A 25 -14.71 -11.48 14.72
C ASN A 25 -15.45 -12.59 15.47
N GLU A 26 -14.80 -13.76 15.61
CA GLU A 26 -15.37 -14.89 16.36
C GLU A 26 -15.35 -14.66 17.88
N LYS A 27 -14.31 -13.97 18.36
CA LYS A 27 -14.13 -13.63 19.78
C LYS A 27 -14.11 -12.12 19.95
N PRO A 28 -14.79 -11.58 20.98
CA PRO A 28 -14.84 -10.14 21.22
C PRO A 28 -13.44 -9.59 21.54
N VAL A 29 -13.13 -8.42 21.00
CA VAL A 29 -11.91 -7.64 21.32
C VAL A 29 -12.37 -6.49 22.21
N ASP A 30 -11.80 -6.39 23.42
CA ASP A 30 -12.21 -5.42 24.45
C ASP A 30 -13.72 -5.43 24.73
N GLY A 31 -14.30 -6.63 24.77
CA GLY A 31 -15.73 -6.85 25.02
C GLY A 31 -16.65 -6.49 23.83
N ARG A 32 -16.10 -6.19 22.65
CA ARG A 32 -16.89 -5.81 21.46
C ARG A 32 -16.62 -6.71 20.26
N TYR A 33 -17.68 -6.97 19.50
CA TYR A 33 -17.57 -7.59 18.19
C TYR A 33 -17.28 -6.50 17.14
N GLN A 34 -16.21 -6.68 16.38
CA GLN A 34 -15.81 -5.79 15.31
C GLN A 34 -16.33 -6.33 13.98
N VAL A 35 -16.94 -5.45 13.18
CA VAL A 35 -17.42 -5.75 11.83
C VAL A 35 -16.31 -5.45 10.84
N TYR A 36 -15.85 -6.46 10.10
CA TYR A 36 -14.78 -6.32 9.12
C TYR A 36 -15.29 -6.08 7.70
N ALA A 37 -16.43 -6.68 7.36
CA ALA A 37 -17.02 -6.55 6.05
C ALA A 37 -18.54 -6.64 6.09
N ILE A 38 -19.18 -5.99 5.12
CA ILE A 38 -20.62 -6.05 4.87
C ILE A 38 -20.81 -6.36 3.39
N LEU A 39 -21.55 -7.42 3.08
CA LEU A 39 -21.95 -7.79 1.72
C LEU A 39 -23.42 -7.42 1.51
N ASP A 40 -23.68 -6.67 0.44
CA ASP A 40 -25.03 -6.51 -0.12
C ASP A 40 -25.28 -7.63 -1.13
N PRO A 41 -26.16 -8.61 -0.84
CA PRO A 41 -26.45 -9.73 -1.73
C PRO A 41 -27.24 -9.31 -2.97
N LYS A 42 -27.98 -8.19 -2.94
CA LYS A 42 -28.75 -7.70 -4.09
C LYS A 42 -27.83 -7.08 -5.13
N SER A 43 -26.86 -6.27 -4.69
CA SER A 43 -25.92 -5.61 -5.59
C SER A 43 -24.64 -6.41 -5.83
N GLY A 44 -24.34 -7.40 -4.99
CA GLY A 44 -23.07 -8.13 -4.97
C GLY A 44 -21.89 -7.29 -4.47
N LEU A 45 -22.13 -6.14 -3.82
CA LEU A 45 -21.07 -5.24 -3.38
C LEU A 45 -20.56 -5.63 -1.99
N LEU A 46 -19.25 -5.84 -1.88
CA LEU A 46 -18.57 -6.11 -0.62
C LEU A 46 -17.89 -4.83 -0.11
N TYR A 47 -18.37 -4.34 1.02
CA TYR A 47 -17.82 -3.20 1.74
C TYR A 47 -16.86 -3.71 2.81
N MET A 48 -15.62 -3.25 2.81
CA MET A 48 -14.58 -3.65 3.78
C MET A 48 -13.94 -2.42 4.41
N ILE A 49 -13.26 -2.62 5.54
CA ILE A 49 -12.44 -1.57 6.18
C ILE A 49 -11.38 -1.06 5.20
N TYR A 50 -11.08 0.24 5.27
CA TYR A 50 -10.03 0.89 4.47
C TYR A 50 -8.69 0.14 4.60
N GLU A 51 -7.95 0.00 3.50
CA GLU A 51 -6.73 -0.84 3.34
C GLU A 51 -6.96 -2.37 3.20
N MET A 52 -8.17 -2.87 3.44
CA MET A 52 -8.57 -4.25 3.12
C MET A 52 -9.18 -4.35 1.73
N GLY A 53 -9.32 -5.58 1.22
CA GLY A 53 -9.90 -5.84 -0.11
C GLY A 53 -8.89 -6.18 -1.20
N ARG A 54 -7.65 -6.50 -0.83
CA ARG A 54 -6.62 -7.04 -1.73
C ARG A 54 -6.04 -8.31 -1.13
N SER A 55 -5.72 -9.28 -1.99
CA SER A 55 -4.95 -10.46 -1.59
C SER A 55 -3.53 -10.07 -1.19
N VAL A 56 -2.87 -10.91 -0.39
CA VAL A 56 -1.47 -10.70 0.04
C VAL A 56 -0.55 -10.61 -1.19
N LYS A 57 -0.78 -11.46 -2.19
CA LYS A 57 0.01 -11.49 -3.43
C LYS A 57 -0.13 -10.21 -4.24
N MET A 58 -1.36 -9.70 -4.38
CA MET A 58 -1.61 -8.43 -5.07
C MET A 58 -1.04 -7.24 -4.30
N GLY A 59 -1.08 -7.28 -2.96
CA GLY A 59 -0.40 -6.32 -2.09
C GLY A 59 1.11 -6.29 -2.35
N TYR A 60 1.78 -7.45 -2.35
CA TYR A 60 3.21 -7.54 -2.61
C TYR A 60 3.60 -7.04 -4.01
N LYS A 61 2.80 -7.36 -5.04
CA LYS A 61 2.99 -6.85 -6.40
C LYS A 61 2.88 -5.33 -6.45
N ALA A 62 1.93 -4.74 -5.73
CA ALA A 62 1.78 -3.29 -5.63
C ALA A 62 2.99 -2.65 -4.94
N ILE A 63 3.52 -3.26 -3.88
CA ILE A 63 4.72 -2.79 -3.18
C ILE A 63 5.93 -2.79 -4.12
N ILE A 64 6.18 -3.88 -4.86
CA ILE A 64 7.29 -3.93 -5.83
C ILE A 64 7.16 -2.80 -6.85
N LYS A 65 5.94 -2.61 -7.38
CA LYS A 65 5.65 -1.55 -8.35
C LYS A 65 5.94 -0.18 -7.75
N GLN A 66 5.49 0.07 -6.52
CA GLN A 66 5.74 1.32 -5.79
C GLN A 66 7.23 1.57 -5.53
N VAL A 67 7.96 0.54 -5.06
CA VAL A 67 9.41 0.61 -4.83
C VAL A 67 10.13 1.03 -6.10
N PHE A 68 9.76 0.44 -7.23
CA PHE A 68 10.33 0.74 -8.54
C PHE A 68 10.05 2.18 -9.00
N TYR A 69 8.80 2.64 -8.94
CA TYR A 69 8.48 4.01 -9.35
C TYR A 69 9.09 5.05 -8.43
N PHE A 70 9.09 4.83 -7.12
CA PHE A 70 9.68 5.74 -6.16
C PHE A 70 11.20 5.82 -6.29
N SER A 71 11.88 4.67 -6.49
CA SER A 71 13.32 4.67 -6.69
C SER A 71 13.72 5.36 -8.00
N LEU A 72 13.00 5.11 -9.09
CA LEU A 72 13.24 5.75 -10.38
C LEU A 72 13.03 7.26 -10.30
N THR A 73 11.91 7.69 -9.72
CA THR A 73 11.56 9.13 -9.61
C THR A 73 12.58 9.88 -8.77
N SER A 74 12.95 9.33 -7.61
CA SER A 74 13.96 9.96 -6.74
C SER A 74 15.34 9.99 -7.40
N TRP A 75 15.73 8.93 -8.12
CA TRP A 75 17.00 8.90 -8.87
C TRP A 75 17.03 9.97 -9.97
N VAL A 76 15.96 10.14 -10.74
CA VAL A 76 15.89 11.18 -11.79
C VAL A 76 16.03 12.58 -11.18
N VAL A 77 15.30 12.87 -10.09
CA VAL A 77 15.36 14.19 -9.43
C VAL A 77 16.77 14.47 -8.91
N ILE A 78 17.40 13.51 -8.23
CA ILE A 78 18.75 13.70 -7.69
C ILE A 78 19.79 13.81 -8.81
N SER A 79 19.66 13.01 -9.87
CA SER A 79 20.56 13.07 -11.03
C SER A 79 20.47 14.42 -11.73
N PHE A 80 19.26 14.96 -11.89
CA PHE A 80 19.04 16.29 -12.43
C PHE A 80 19.73 17.37 -11.57
N LEU A 81 19.60 17.30 -10.25
CA LEU A 81 20.28 18.23 -9.34
C LEU A 81 21.81 18.12 -9.45
N LEU A 82 22.37 16.91 -9.49
CA LEU A 82 23.82 16.71 -9.62
C LEU A 82 24.37 17.27 -10.94
N VAL A 83 23.65 17.07 -12.05
CA VAL A 83 24.02 17.65 -13.35
C VAL A 83 23.94 19.18 -13.29
N LEU A 84 22.91 19.72 -12.66
CA LEU A 84 22.75 21.16 -12.48
C LEU A 84 23.91 21.76 -11.65
N PHE A 85 24.29 21.13 -10.53
CA PHE A 85 25.46 21.52 -9.75
C PHE A 85 26.75 21.46 -10.58
N TYR A 86 26.94 20.41 -11.37
CA TYR A 86 28.09 20.27 -12.25
C TYR A 86 28.19 21.39 -13.29
N LEU A 87 27.07 21.84 -13.85
CA LEU A 87 27.02 22.96 -14.80
C LEU A 87 27.36 24.31 -14.16
N PHE A 88 27.19 24.46 -12.84
CA PHE A 88 27.49 25.70 -12.11
C PHE A 88 28.89 25.74 -11.49
N ASP A 89 29.61 24.60 -11.46
CA ASP A 89 30.94 24.53 -10.85
C ASP A 89 32.04 25.16 -11.74
N PHE A 90 31.76 25.42 -13.03
CA PHE A 90 32.65 25.99 -14.07
C PHE A 90 34.06 25.34 -14.18
N SER A 91 34.30 24.26 -13.46
CA SER A 91 35.56 23.54 -13.27
C SER A 91 35.52 22.20 -14.02
N TYR A 92 35.50 22.28 -15.35
CA TYR A 92 35.30 21.11 -16.19
C TYR A 92 36.63 20.38 -16.47
N ASN A 93 36.74 19.14 -15.97
CA ASN A 93 37.85 18.23 -16.28
C ASN A 93 37.31 16.80 -16.49
N SER A 94 37.97 15.98 -17.29
CA SER A 94 37.64 14.55 -17.49
C SER A 94 37.44 13.80 -16.18
N ASN A 95 38.26 14.06 -15.17
CA ASN A 95 38.10 13.42 -13.85
C ASN A 95 36.77 13.81 -13.17
N THR A 96 36.39 15.09 -13.22
CA THR A 96 35.12 15.58 -12.65
C THR A 96 33.91 15.00 -13.40
N PHE A 97 34.02 14.80 -14.71
CA PHE A 97 33.00 14.16 -15.53
C PHE A 97 32.81 12.68 -15.17
N PHE A 98 33.89 11.92 -15.06
CA PHE A 98 33.81 10.52 -14.63
C PHE A 98 33.28 10.39 -13.19
N ASN A 99 33.66 11.31 -12.30
CA ASN A 99 33.11 11.36 -10.94
C ASN A 99 31.60 11.62 -10.95
N LEU A 100 31.10 12.54 -11.79
CA LEU A 100 29.66 12.79 -11.94
C LEU A 100 28.90 11.53 -12.38
N ILE A 101 29.39 10.84 -13.42
CA ILE A 101 28.78 9.59 -13.89
C ILE A 101 28.78 8.53 -12.78
N SER A 102 29.91 8.37 -12.10
CA SER A 102 30.04 7.43 -10.97
C SER A 102 29.05 7.76 -9.86
N SER A 103 28.93 9.03 -9.47
CA SER A 103 27.97 9.49 -8.45
C SER A 103 26.52 9.20 -8.87
N ILE A 104 26.14 9.45 -10.12
CA ILE A 104 24.78 9.18 -10.63
C ILE A 104 24.47 7.67 -10.54
N LEU A 105 25.41 6.81 -10.90
CA LEU A 105 25.24 5.34 -10.82
C LEU A 105 25.17 4.85 -9.37
N ILE A 106 26.01 5.38 -8.48
CA ILE A 106 25.96 5.05 -7.05
C ILE A 106 24.61 5.48 -6.47
N MET A 107 24.10 6.66 -6.83
CA MET A 107 22.81 7.15 -6.36
C MET A 107 21.64 6.31 -6.86
N LEU A 108 21.73 5.67 -8.03
CA LEU A 108 20.73 4.70 -8.50
C LEU A 108 20.63 3.51 -7.53
N VAL A 109 21.78 2.91 -7.20
CA VAL A 109 21.83 1.77 -6.29
C VAL A 109 21.32 2.16 -4.90
N MET A 110 21.76 3.32 -4.38
CA MET A 110 21.31 3.82 -3.08
C MET A 110 19.81 4.08 -3.04
N SER A 111 19.23 4.64 -4.11
CA SER A 111 17.79 4.87 -4.21
C SER A 111 16.98 3.57 -4.17
N ILE A 112 17.43 2.54 -4.88
CA ILE A 112 16.79 1.22 -4.87
C ILE A 112 16.85 0.61 -3.46
N VAL A 113 18.03 0.62 -2.82
CA VAL A 113 18.22 0.08 -1.47
C VAL A 113 17.36 0.81 -0.46
N PHE A 114 17.35 2.15 -0.49
CA PHE A 114 16.57 2.96 0.44
C PHE A 114 15.07 2.76 0.26
N SER A 115 14.57 2.79 -0.98
CA SER A 115 13.16 2.53 -1.29
C SER A 115 12.74 1.12 -0.84
N GLY A 116 13.58 0.12 -1.11
CA GLY A 116 13.36 -1.26 -0.65
C GLY A 116 13.31 -1.37 0.88
N PHE A 117 14.23 -0.72 1.58
CA PHE A 117 14.28 -0.70 3.04
C PHE A 117 13.03 -0.06 3.65
N ILE A 118 12.65 1.13 3.21
CA ILE A 118 11.45 1.83 3.70
C ILE A 118 10.20 1.00 3.47
N ASN A 119 10.06 0.40 2.29
CA ASN A 119 8.87 -0.40 1.97
C ASN A 119 8.83 -1.73 2.74
N TYR A 120 9.98 -2.38 2.91
CA TYR A 120 10.08 -3.62 3.67
C TYR A 120 9.72 -3.43 5.15
N PHE A 121 10.20 -2.35 5.79
CA PHE A 121 9.91 -2.10 7.20
C PHE A 121 8.58 -1.40 7.45
N GLY A 122 8.18 -0.46 6.59
CA GLY A 122 6.99 0.35 6.79
C GLY A 122 5.69 -0.39 6.47
N PHE A 123 5.70 -1.24 5.44
CA PHE A 123 4.46 -1.72 4.83
C PHE A 123 4.27 -3.24 4.93
N ARG A 124 5.33 -4.04 5.00
CA ARG A 124 5.22 -5.51 5.01
C ARG A 124 4.22 -6.05 6.04
N LYS A 125 4.38 -5.67 7.30
CA LYS A 125 3.56 -6.18 8.41
C LYS A 125 2.09 -5.76 8.27
N SER A 126 1.85 -4.57 7.75
CA SER A 126 0.50 -4.05 7.53
C SER A 126 -0.20 -4.82 6.40
N TYR A 127 0.43 -4.94 5.23
CA TYR A 127 -0.16 -5.65 4.08
C TYR A 127 -0.33 -7.15 4.30
N GLU A 128 0.60 -7.82 5.00
CA GLU A 128 0.46 -9.23 5.33
C GLU A 128 -0.78 -9.44 6.23
N ASN A 129 -0.95 -8.61 7.26
CA ASN A 129 -2.10 -8.72 8.17
C ASN A 129 -3.42 -8.39 7.48
N PHE A 130 -3.50 -7.27 6.75
CA PHE A 130 -4.73 -6.87 6.05
C PHE A 130 -5.07 -7.78 4.87
N GLY A 131 -4.07 -8.26 4.14
CA GLY A 131 -4.26 -9.22 3.05
C GLY A 131 -4.77 -10.57 3.57
N THR A 132 -4.18 -11.09 4.65
CA THR A 132 -4.62 -12.36 5.26
C THR A 132 -6.07 -12.24 5.76
N LEU A 133 -6.40 -11.13 6.42
CA LEU A 133 -7.77 -10.91 6.91
C LEU A 133 -8.77 -10.75 5.74
N SER A 134 -8.36 -10.10 4.65
CA SER A 134 -9.17 -10.00 3.43
C SER A 134 -9.42 -11.37 2.81
N GLU A 135 -8.39 -12.21 2.68
CA GLU A 135 -8.50 -13.56 2.14
C GLU A 135 -9.44 -14.45 2.98
N GLN A 136 -9.37 -14.36 4.31
CA GLN A 136 -10.31 -15.08 5.20
C GLN A 136 -11.76 -14.63 5.02
N ILE A 137 -12.00 -13.33 4.80
CA ILE A 137 -13.34 -12.80 4.52
C ILE A 137 -13.86 -13.33 3.19
N PHE A 138 -13.01 -13.33 2.16
CA PHE A 138 -13.39 -13.86 0.85
C PHE A 138 -13.72 -15.36 0.89
N GLU A 139 -12.95 -16.14 1.65
CA GLU A 139 -13.20 -17.57 1.86
C GLU A 139 -14.53 -17.80 2.60
N LYS A 140 -14.78 -17.08 3.70
CA LYS A 140 -16.06 -17.19 4.45
C LYS A 140 -17.29 -16.80 3.62
N LEU A 141 -17.13 -15.87 2.67
CA LEU A 141 -18.20 -15.44 1.78
C LEU A 141 -18.31 -16.29 0.50
N GLY A 142 -17.44 -17.28 0.32
CA GLY A 142 -17.51 -18.21 -0.82
C GLY A 142 -17.04 -17.62 -2.16
N PHE A 143 -16.20 -16.59 -2.17
CA PHE A 143 -15.65 -16.05 -3.41
C PHE A 143 -14.65 -17.05 -4.04
N GLU A 144 -14.89 -17.42 -5.30
CA GLU A 144 -13.95 -18.24 -6.07
C GLU A 144 -12.73 -17.39 -6.48
N HIS A 145 -11.53 -17.88 -6.13
CA HIS A 145 -10.22 -17.25 -6.38
C HIS A 145 -9.90 -15.96 -5.58
N PRO A 146 -9.72 -16.03 -4.25
CA PRO A 146 -9.28 -14.88 -3.44
C PRO A 146 -7.79 -14.51 -3.60
N LYS A 147 -7.08 -15.02 -4.62
CA LYS A 147 -5.59 -15.04 -4.72
C LYS A 147 -4.99 -14.02 -5.70
#